data_AF-A0A1H3US72-F1
#
_entry.id   AF-A0A1H3US72-F1
#
_cell.length_a   1.000
_cell.length_b   1.000
_cell.length_c   1.000
_cell.angle_alpha   90.00
_cell.angle_beta   90.00
_cell.angle_gamma   90.00
#
_symmetry.space_group_name_H-M   'P 1'
#
loop_
_entity.id
_entity.type
_entity.pdbx_description
1 polymer ?
#
loop_
_entity_poly.entity_id
_entity_poly.type
_entity_poly.pdbx_seq_one_letter_code
_entity_poly.pdbx_strand_id
1 'polypeptide(L)'
;MVYRIERHEPNVLQLFNDERLIDQDVEQQDDTLADIERWGTGVAWAEDYTSIARWDAEPIADDWQVLIGAAYRYVSWQFEGVSAWDEIGPDGWCSRHVEMGPDGRYTAAAESSAVTNARDAGGTKAVSGYELVYGVVPEVAYGPEAEPHLTPINARAFHDQWIAARNALAPEGRPTP
;
A
#
# COMPACT_ATOMS: atom_id res chain seq x y z
N MET A 1 6.39 9.73 -13.72
CA MET A 1 5.67 10.65 -12.81
C MET A 1 6.68 11.14 -11.79
N VAL A 2 6.90 12.44 -11.68
CA VAL A 2 7.94 13.01 -10.81
C VAL A 2 7.25 13.66 -9.63
N TYR A 3 7.50 13.13 -8.44
CA TYR A 3 7.08 13.76 -7.20
C TYR A 3 8.21 14.62 -6.65
N ARG A 4 7.87 15.80 -6.16
CA ARG A 4 8.81 16.75 -5.56
C ARG A 4 8.24 17.20 -4.23
N ILE A 5 9.02 17.11 -3.16
CA ILE A 5 8.69 17.77 -1.90
C ILE A 5 9.45 19.08 -1.87
N GLU A 6 8.74 20.19 -1.65
CA GLU A 6 9.35 21.50 -1.41
C GLU A 6 9.11 21.93 0.03
N ARG A 7 10.13 22.53 0.64
CA ARG A 7 10.00 23.21 1.92
C ARG A 7 9.47 24.62 1.68
N HIS A 8 8.25 24.89 2.13
CA HIS A 8 7.61 26.20 1.96
C HIS A 8 7.88 27.12 3.17
N GLU A 9 7.88 26.55 4.38
CA GLU A 9 8.17 27.24 5.64
C GLU A 9 9.06 26.34 6.53
N PRO A 10 9.64 26.85 7.65
CA PRO A 10 10.51 26.05 8.53
C PRO A 10 9.92 24.73 9.03
N ASN A 11 8.58 24.60 9.05
CA ASN A 11 7.89 23.39 9.48
C ASN A 11 6.95 22.80 8.42
N VAL A 12 6.83 23.42 7.23
CA VAL A 12 5.84 23.02 6.23
C VAL A 12 6.54 22.38 5.03
N LEU A 13 6.24 21.10 4.82
CA LEU A 13 6.62 20.35 3.63
C LEU A 13 5.40 20.22 2.71
N GLN A 14 5.62 20.54 1.43
CA GLN A 14 4.59 20.48 0.40
C GLN A 14 4.94 19.37 -0.59
N LEU A 15 4.00 18.46 -0.86
CA LEU A 15 4.16 17.42 -1.88
C LEU A 15 3.58 17.90 -3.20
N PHE A 16 4.34 17.79 -4.28
CA PHE A 16 3.93 18.10 -5.64
C PHE A 16 4.01 16.85 -6.52
N ASN A 17 3.11 16.74 -7.50
CA ASN A 17 3.18 15.84 -8.64
C ASN A 17 3.30 16.68 -9.91
N ASP A 18 4.42 16.57 -10.60
CA ASP A 18 4.87 17.53 -11.61
C ASP A 18 4.85 18.97 -11.03
N GLU A 19 3.93 19.85 -11.47
CA GLU A 19 3.77 21.20 -10.89
C GLU A 19 2.51 21.36 -10.03
N ARG A 20 1.72 20.30 -9.87
CA ARG A 20 0.50 20.35 -9.07
C ARG A 20 0.82 20.05 -7.62
N LEU A 21 0.48 20.98 -6.74
CA LEU A 21 0.47 20.77 -5.29
C LEU A 21 -0.57 19.71 -4.93
N ILE A 22 -0.11 18.63 -4.30
CA ILE A 22 -0.88 17.46 -3.89
C ILE A 22 -1.19 17.51 -2.40
N ASP A 23 -0.23 17.98 -1.60
CA ASP A 23 -0.41 18.14 -0.16
C ASP A 23 0.35 19.38 0.30
N GLN A 24 -0.33 20.19 1.11
CA GLN A 24 0.22 21.42 1.70
C GLN A 24 0.79 21.21 3.10
N ASP A 25 0.46 20.08 3.71
CA ASP A 25 0.68 19.80 5.11
C ASP A 25 1.16 18.36 5.22
N VAL A 26 2.36 18.10 4.69
CA VAL A 26 3.10 16.87 4.98
C VAL A 26 3.58 16.94 6.44
N GLU A 27 2.61 16.97 7.35
CA GLU A 27 2.76 16.97 8.80
C GLU A 27 2.10 15.69 9.34
N GLN A 28 2.68 15.15 10.42
CA GLN A 28 1.83 14.70 11.50
C GLN A 28 1.84 15.77 12.58
N GLN A 29 0.64 16.08 13.05
CA GLN A 29 0.36 16.94 14.19
C GLN A 29 1.26 16.50 15.37
N ASP A 30 2.18 17.40 15.79
CA ASP A 30 3.06 17.36 16.99
C ASP A 30 4.56 16.99 16.85
N ASP A 31 5.15 16.90 15.66
CA ASP A 31 6.58 16.59 15.52
C ASP A 31 7.53 17.80 15.73
N THR A 32 8.66 17.57 16.42
CA THR A 32 9.73 18.56 16.65
C THR A 32 10.88 18.41 15.64
N LEU A 33 11.79 19.39 15.54
CA LEU A 33 13.04 19.27 14.75
C LEU A 33 13.86 18.02 15.13
N ALA A 34 13.80 17.61 16.39
CA ALA A 34 14.46 16.40 16.89
C ALA A 34 13.78 15.10 16.42
N ASP A 35 12.51 15.16 16.02
CA ASP A 35 11.80 14.04 15.39
C ASP A 35 12.22 13.93 13.91
N ILE A 36 12.34 15.04 13.20
CA ILE A 36 12.89 15.00 11.82
C ILE A 36 14.33 14.42 11.80
N GLU A 37 15.18 14.78 12.78
CA GLU A 37 16.54 14.24 12.90
C GLU A 37 16.61 12.78 13.40
N ARG A 38 15.57 12.32 14.11
CA ARG A 38 15.49 10.96 14.66
C ARG A 38 14.88 9.95 13.68
N TRP A 39 14.04 10.41 12.77
CA TRP A 39 13.25 9.57 11.88
C TRP A 39 13.74 9.72 10.43
N GLY A 40 14.87 9.09 10.10
CA GLY A 40 15.38 8.98 8.72
C GLY A 40 14.41 8.35 7.69
N THR A 41 13.13 8.19 8.03
CA THR A 41 12.02 7.73 7.20
C THR A 41 10.69 8.44 7.60
N GLY A 42 9.91 8.96 6.65
CA GLY A 42 8.57 9.54 6.89
C GLY A 42 7.52 9.09 5.86
N VAL A 43 6.22 9.23 6.18
CA VAL A 43 5.09 8.83 5.34
C VAL A 43 4.06 9.96 5.22
N ALA A 44 3.75 10.42 4.01
CA ALA A 44 2.67 11.36 3.71
C ALA A 44 1.57 10.72 2.87
N TRP A 45 0.34 11.21 3.03
CA TRP A 45 -0.84 10.72 2.34
C TRP A 45 -1.34 11.80 1.40
N ALA A 46 -1.56 11.48 0.12
CA ALA A 46 -2.32 12.40 -0.72
C ALA A 46 -3.75 12.54 -0.16
N GLU A 47 -4.34 13.75 -0.20
CA GLU A 47 -5.70 14.02 0.32
C GLU A 47 -6.78 13.13 -0.32
N ASP A 48 -6.52 12.59 -1.52
CA ASP A 48 -7.40 11.67 -2.24
C ASP A 48 -7.18 10.19 -1.88
N TYR A 49 -6.29 9.91 -0.92
CA TYR A 49 -5.88 8.59 -0.45
C TYR A 49 -5.34 7.66 -1.55
N THR A 50 -4.88 8.19 -2.68
CA THR A 50 -4.31 7.40 -3.78
C THR A 50 -2.83 7.09 -3.58
N SER A 51 -2.14 7.91 -2.78
CA SER A 51 -0.68 7.92 -2.68
C SER A 51 -0.21 7.91 -1.22
N ILE A 52 0.83 7.13 -0.96
CA ILE A 52 1.67 7.09 0.24
C ILE A 52 3.06 7.55 -0.20
N ALA A 53 3.44 8.81 0.00
CA ALA A 53 4.84 9.19 -0.20
C ALA A 53 5.62 8.71 1.03
N ARG A 54 6.41 7.65 0.88
CA ARG A 54 7.47 7.32 1.83
C ARG A 54 8.71 8.09 1.41
N TRP A 55 9.42 8.71 2.34
CA TRP A 55 10.76 9.19 2.05
C TRP A 55 11.76 8.64 3.04
N ASP A 56 12.98 8.39 2.58
CA ASP A 56 14.14 8.17 3.43
C ASP A 56 15.05 9.40 3.32
N ALA A 57 15.41 10.00 4.46
CA ALA A 57 16.27 11.18 4.50
C ALA A 57 17.65 10.77 5.05
N GLU A 58 18.68 10.88 4.23
CA GLU A 58 20.06 10.64 4.63
C GLU A 58 20.84 11.97 4.65
N PRO A 59 21.61 12.25 5.73
CA PRO A 59 22.45 13.44 5.77
C PRO A 59 23.65 13.30 4.83
N ILE A 60 23.89 14.32 4.01
CA ILE A 60 25.07 14.42 3.13
C ILE A 60 25.77 15.75 3.41
N ALA A 61 26.82 15.70 4.24
CA ALA A 61 27.55 16.88 4.72
C ALA A 61 26.63 17.88 5.45
N ASP A 62 26.55 19.13 4.99
CA ASP A 62 25.66 20.16 5.54
C ASP A 62 24.25 20.14 4.90
N ASP A 63 24.01 19.24 3.93
CA ASP A 63 22.77 19.08 3.18
C ASP A 63 22.07 17.75 3.52
N TRP A 64 20.81 17.61 3.08
CA TRP A 64 20.01 16.39 3.22
C TRP A 64 19.63 15.86 1.84
N GLN A 65 19.80 14.55 1.62
CA GLN A 65 19.20 13.85 0.49
C GLN A 65 17.92 13.17 0.95
N VAL A 66 16.81 13.50 0.30
CA VAL A 66 15.51 12.86 0.53
C VAL A 66 15.21 11.93 -0.64
N LEU A 67 15.25 10.63 -0.41
CA LEU A 67 14.80 9.61 -1.35
C LEU A 67 13.28 9.47 -1.23
N ILE A 68 12.53 10.10 -2.13
CA ILE A 68 11.06 9.99 -2.14
C ILE A 68 10.66 8.72 -2.91
N GLY A 69 10.18 7.71 -2.20
CA GLY A 69 9.42 6.60 -2.75
C GLY A 69 7.92 6.93 -2.70
N ALA A 70 7.31 7.32 -3.83
CA ALA A 70 5.86 7.30 -3.92
C ALA A 70 5.38 5.84 -3.93
N ALA A 71 4.96 5.35 -2.77
CA ALA A 71 4.10 4.17 -2.68
C ALA A 71 2.66 4.63 -2.97
N TYR A 72 1.82 3.77 -3.51
CA TYR A 72 0.42 4.07 -3.71
C TYR A 72 -0.37 3.28 -2.68
N ARG A 73 -1.42 3.85 -2.06
CA ARG A 73 -2.20 3.07 -1.09
C ARG A 73 -2.97 1.95 -1.79
N TYR A 74 -3.46 2.21 -2.99
CA TYR A 74 -4.14 1.23 -3.80
C TYR A 74 -3.53 1.19 -5.19
N VAL A 75 -3.22 -0.01 -5.66
CA VAL A 75 -2.68 -0.25 -6.99
C VAL A 75 -3.45 -1.34 -7.70
N SER A 76 -3.39 -1.31 -9.02
CA SER A 76 -3.72 -2.43 -9.88
C SER A 76 -2.54 -2.72 -10.79
N TRP A 77 -2.34 -3.98 -11.13
CA TRP A 77 -1.31 -4.38 -12.08
C TRP A 77 -1.76 -5.60 -12.88
N GLN A 78 -1.07 -5.82 -14.00
CA GLN A 78 -1.30 -6.97 -14.86
C GLN A 78 0.02 -7.63 -15.22
N PHE A 79 0.06 -8.95 -15.15
CA PHE A 79 1.21 -9.75 -15.55
C PHE A 79 0.72 -11.09 -16.10
N GLU A 80 1.22 -11.49 -17.28
CA GLU A 80 0.88 -12.77 -17.91
C GLU A 80 -0.64 -13.10 -17.99
N GLY A 81 -1.48 -12.07 -18.16
CA GLY A 81 -2.94 -12.22 -18.25
C GLY A 81 -3.65 -12.33 -16.89
N VAL A 82 -2.91 -12.31 -15.79
CA VAL A 82 -3.44 -12.12 -14.43
C VAL A 82 -3.66 -10.63 -14.19
N SER A 83 -4.78 -10.28 -13.58
CA SER A 83 -5.06 -8.94 -13.05
C SER A 83 -5.07 -8.98 -11.54
N ALA A 84 -4.42 -8.03 -10.90
CA ALA A 84 -4.38 -7.94 -9.45
C ALA A 84 -4.61 -6.52 -8.95
N TRP A 85 -5.10 -6.42 -7.71
CA TRP A 85 -5.34 -5.18 -6.99
C TRP A 85 -4.81 -5.31 -5.57
N ASP A 86 -3.95 -4.39 -5.17
CA ASP A 86 -3.33 -4.40 -3.85
C ASP A 86 -3.65 -3.14 -3.09
N GLU A 87 -3.91 -3.33 -1.81
CA GLU A 87 -3.78 -2.27 -0.82
C GLU A 87 -2.41 -2.39 -0.16
N ILE A 88 -1.65 -1.31 -0.15
CA ILE A 88 -0.30 -1.25 0.42
C ILE A 88 -0.37 -0.58 1.79
N GLY A 89 0.03 -1.32 2.82
CA GLY A 89 0.19 -0.93 4.22
C GLY A 89 1.09 0.29 4.42
N PRO A 90 0.98 0.97 5.58
CA PRO A 90 1.89 2.06 5.94
C PRO A 90 3.36 1.59 6.07
N ASP A 91 3.59 0.29 6.20
CA ASP A 91 4.90 -0.36 6.22
C ASP A 91 5.47 -0.64 4.81
N GLY A 92 4.70 -0.35 3.75
CA GLY A 92 5.06 -0.63 2.36
C GLY A 92 4.75 -2.06 1.91
N TRP A 93 4.10 -2.86 2.75
CA TRP A 93 3.75 -4.26 2.45
C TRP A 93 2.30 -4.37 1.98
N CYS A 94 1.98 -5.42 1.21
CA CYS A 94 0.60 -5.68 0.85
C CYS A 94 -0.26 -5.97 2.10
N SER A 95 -1.25 -5.14 2.39
CA SER A 95 -2.22 -5.38 3.47
C SER A 95 -3.41 -6.20 2.99
N ARG A 96 -3.90 -5.96 1.77
CA ARG A 96 -4.96 -6.73 1.12
C ARG A 96 -4.64 -6.95 -0.35
N HIS A 97 -4.89 -8.16 -0.84
CA HIS A 97 -4.57 -8.59 -2.19
C HIS A 97 -5.79 -9.20 -2.87
N VAL A 98 -6.07 -8.80 -4.09
CA VAL A 98 -7.05 -9.42 -4.97
C VAL A 98 -6.33 -9.90 -6.22
N GLU A 99 -6.62 -11.14 -6.64
CA GLU A 99 -6.10 -11.69 -7.88
C GLU A 99 -7.24 -12.29 -8.70
N MET A 100 -7.18 -12.05 -10.01
CA MET A 100 -8.08 -12.61 -11.00
C MET A 100 -7.28 -13.22 -12.15
N GLY A 101 -7.54 -14.49 -12.41
CA GLY A 101 -6.91 -15.24 -13.48
C GLY A 101 -7.36 -14.77 -14.88
N PRO A 102 -6.66 -15.25 -15.94
CA PRO A 102 -6.97 -14.89 -17.33
C PRO A 102 -8.34 -15.35 -17.81
N ASP A 103 -9.00 -16.27 -17.09
CA ASP A 103 -10.37 -16.72 -17.33
C ASP A 103 -11.43 -15.80 -16.69
N GLY A 104 -11.01 -14.72 -16.03
CA GLY A 104 -11.87 -13.77 -15.33
C GLY A 104 -12.39 -14.29 -13.98
N ARG A 105 -11.83 -15.38 -13.45
CA ARG A 105 -12.20 -15.91 -12.13
C ARG A 105 -11.24 -15.38 -11.07
N TYR A 106 -11.80 -14.98 -9.93
CA TYR A 106 -10.99 -14.61 -8.77
C TYR A 106 -10.28 -15.84 -8.21
N THR A 107 -8.98 -15.68 -7.93
CA THR A 107 -8.08 -16.68 -7.35
C THR A 107 -7.62 -16.30 -5.96
N ALA A 108 -7.62 -15.00 -5.63
CA ALA A 108 -7.30 -14.49 -4.30
C ALA A 108 -8.15 -13.27 -3.89
N ALA A 109 -8.40 -13.17 -2.59
CA ALA A 109 -8.95 -12.03 -1.87
C ALA A 109 -8.39 -12.06 -0.43
N ALA A 110 -7.06 -12.01 -0.32
CA ALA A 110 -6.31 -12.30 0.89
C ALA A 110 -6.02 -11.01 1.68
N GLU A 111 -5.85 -11.13 3.01
CA GLU A 111 -5.61 -10.01 3.92
C GLU A 111 -4.59 -10.42 4.98
N SER A 112 -3.55 -9.61 5.15
CA SER A 112 -2.42 -9.93 6.03
C SER A 112 -2.86 -10.02 7.51
N SER A 113 -3.78 -9.16 7.93
CA SER A 113 -4.37 -9.18 9.27
C SER A 113 -5.12 -10.50 9.54
N ALA A 114 -5.85 -11.01 8.55
CA ALA A 114 -6.61 -12.25 8.65
C ALA A 114 -5.70 -13.48 8.71
N VAL A 115 -4.58 -13.48 7.96
CA VAL A 115 -3.55 -14.53 8.05
C VAL A 115 -2.91 -14.54 9.44
N THR A 116 -2.60 -13.36 9.98
CA THR A 116 -2.05 -13.21 11.34
C THR A 116 -3.02 -13.72 12.39
N ASN A 117 -4.29 -13.32 12.30
CA ASN A 117 -5.34 -13.81 13.20
C ASN A 117 -5.51 -15.34 13.12
N ALA A 118 -5.47 -15.92 11.91
CA ALA A 118 -5.54 -17.37 11.74
C ALA A 118 -4.35 -18.08 12.39
N ARG A 119 -3.14 -17.54 12.20
CA ARG A 119 -1.90 -18.04 12.81
C ARG A 119 -2.01 -18.03 14.34
N ASP A 120 -2.46 -16.92 14.91
CA ASP A 120 -2.55 -16.75 16.36
C ASP A 120 -3.62 -17.64 16.99
N ALA A 121 -4.74 -17.86 16.28
CA ALA A 121 -5.87 -18.66 16.79
C ALA A 121 -5.67 -20.18 16.63
N GLY A 122 -4.98 -20.63 15.58
CA GLY A 122 -4.95 -22.06 15.22
C GLY A 122 -3.69 -22.54 14.50
N GLY A 123 -2.64 -21.72 14.48
CA GLY A 123 -1.35 -22.06 13.89
C GLY A 123 -1.42 -22.33 12.40
N THR A 124 -0.48 -23.15 11.92
CA THR A 124 -0.32 -23.46 10.49
C THR A 124 -1.57 -24.04 9.84
N LYS A 125 -2.33 -24.88 10.55
CA LYS A 125 -3.57 -25.47 10.02
C LYS A 125 -4.64 -24.42 9.73
N ALA A 126 -4.79 -23.43 10.61
CA ALA A 126 -5.76 -22.35 10.41
C ALA A 126 -5.33 -21.44 9.25
N VAL A 127 -4.03 -21.14 9.15
CA VAL A 127 -3.46 -20.40 8.00
C VAL A 127 -3.75 -21.13 6.68
N SER A 128 -3.43 -22.42 6.58
CA SER A 128 -3.71 -23.20 5.37
C SER A 128 -5.21 -23.26 5.03
N GLY A 129 -6.08 -23.29 6.05
CA GLY A 129 -7.53 -23.23 5.85
C GLY A 129 -8.01 -21.89 5.30
N TYR A 130 -7.39 -20.78 5.73
CA TYR A 130 -7.64 -19.45 5.20
C TYR A 130 -7.16 -19.33 3.75
N GLU A 131 -5.90 -19.71 3.50
CA GLU A 131 -5.26 -19.57 2.19
C GLU A 131 -5.92 -20.45 1.12
N LEU A 132 -6.45 -21.61 1.50
CA LEU A 132 -7.23 -22.46 0.60
C LEU A 132 -8.50 -21.77 0.08
N VAL A 133 -9.09 -20.86 0.86
CA VAL A 133 -10.33 -20.16 0.51
C VAL A 133 -10.03 -18.83 -0.19
N TYR A 134 -9.12 -18.05 0.37
CA TYR A 134 -8.92 -16.66 -0.02
C TYR A 134 -7.58 -16.40 -0.72
N GLY A 135 -6.77 -17.43 -0.94
CA GLY A 135 -5.44 -17.27 -1.52
C GLY A 135 -4.43 -16.68 -0.52
N VAL A 136 -3.29 -16.26 -1.05
CA VAL A 136 -2.12 -15.81 -0.29
C VAL A 136 -1.91 -14.31 -0.53
N VAL A 137 -1.48 -13.58 0.50
CA VAL A 137 -1.04 -12.19 0.35
C VAL A 137 0.42 -12.18 -0.11
N PRO A 138 0.81 -11.36 -1.11
CA PRO A 138 2.20 -11.22 -1.52
C PRO A 138 3.11 -10.87 -0.33
N GLU A 139 4.15 -11.67 -0.11
CA GLU A 139 5.18 -11.44 0.92
C GLU A 139 6.36 -10.64 0.36
N VAL A 140 6.10 -9.63 -0.47
CA VAL A 140 7.13 -8.76 -1.03
C VAL A 140 6.74 -7.32 -0.83
N ALA A 141 7.67 -6.51 -0.31
CA ALA A 141 7.51 -5.07 -0.21
C ALA A 141 7.56 -4.44 -1.61
N TYR A 142 6.66 -3.50 -1.89
CA TYR A 142 6.69 -2.78 -3.16
C TYR A 142 7.74 -1.67 -3.12
N GLY A 143 8.80 -1.83 -3.91
CA GLY A 143 9.78 -0.79 -4.18
C GLY A 143 9.46 -0.02 -5.47
N PRO A 144 10.13 1.12 -5.72
CA PRO A 144 9.99 1.87 -6.98
C PRO A 144 10.38 1.06 -8.23
N GLU A 145 11.17 0.00 -8.04
CA GLU A 145 11.60 -0.96 -9.08
C GLU A 145 10.72 -2.22 -9.13
N ALA A 146 9.61 -2.27 -8.39
CA ALA A 146 8.74 -3.45 -8.38
C ALA A 146 8.09 -3.62 -9.76
N GLU A 147 8.54 -4.63 -10.50
CA GLU A 147 7.74 -5.21 -11.58
C GLU A 147 6.66 -6.11 -10.96
N PRO A 148 5.43 -6.07 -11.50
CA PRO A 148 4.95 -5.32 -12.66
C PRO A 148 4.65 -3.84 -12.39
N HIS A 149 4.61 -3.02 -13.45
CA HIS A 149 4.24 -1.60 -13.38
C HIS A 149 2.92 -1.39 -12.64
N LEU A 150 3.01 -0.88 -11.41
CA LEU A 150 1.86 -0.61 -10.57
C LEU A 150 1.10 0.61 -11.12
N THR A 151 -0.19 0.43 -11.39
CA THR A 151 -1.10 1.51 -11.77
C THR A 151 -1.89 1.97 -10.55
N PRO A 152 -1.77 3.23 -10.12
CA PRO A 152 -2.51 3.75 -8.97
C PRO A 152 -4.01 3.73 -9.23
N ILE A 153 -4.79 3.41 -8.20
CA ILE A 153 -6.25 3.47 -8.23
C ILE A 153 -6.78 4.15 -6.97
N ASN A 154 -8.06 4.52 -6.98
CA ASN A 154 -8.71 5.02 -5.77
C ASN A 154 -9.24 3.87 -4.90
N ALA A 155 -9.52 4.19 -3.64
CA ALA A 155 -10.05 3.23 -2.66
C ALA A 155 -11.34 2.55 -3.12
N ARG A 156 -12.24 3.27 -3.79
CA ARG A 156 -13.52 2.71 -4.27
C ARG A 156 -13.29 1.60 -5.29
N ALA A 157 -12.44 1.82 -6.28
CA ALA A 157 -12.11 0.83 -7.29
C ALA A 157 -11.53 -0.44 -6.66
N PHE A 158 -10.63 -0.29 -5.67
CA PHE A 158 -10.13 -1.42 -4.90
C PHE A 158 -11.26 -2.12 -4.13
N HIS A 159 -12.07 -1.39 -3.39
CA HIS A 159 -13.14 -1.95 -2.55
C HIS A 159 -14.21 -2.70 -3.37
N ASP A 160 -14.54 -2.21 -4.57
CA ASP A 160 -15.48 -2.89 -5.46
C ASP A 160 -14.93 -4.27 -5.88
N GLN A 161 -13.64 -4.35 -6.24
CA GLN A 161 -12.97 -5.61 -6.57
C GLN A 161 -12.83 -6.53 -5.34
N TRP A 162 -12.48 -5.96 -4.19
CA TRP A 162 -12.38 -6.69 -2.93
C TRP A 162 -13.68 -7.41 -2.56
N ILE A 163 -14.81 -6.68 -2.62
CA ILE A 163 -16.13 -7.24 -2.31
C ILE A 163 -16.51 -8.31 -3.34
N ALA A 164 -16.29 -8.05 -4.64
CA ALA A 164 -16.57 -9.01 -5.70
C ALA A 164 -15.78 -10.31 -5.52
N ALA A 165 -14.47 -10.21 -5.23
CA ALA A 165 -13.59 -11.35 -5.04
C ALA A 165 -13.94 -12.15 -3.78
N ARG A 166 -14.16 -11.48 -2.64
CA ARG A 166 -14.59 -12.13 -1.39
C ARG A 166 -15.90 -12.89 -1.59
N ASN A 167 -16.86 -12.31 -2.29
CA ASN A 167 -18.14 -12.97 -2.58
C ASN A 167 -17.98 -14.18 -3.52
N ALA A 168 -17.11 -14.08 -4.53
CA ALA A 168 -16.86 -15.17 -5.48
C ALA A 168 -16.11 -16.35 -4.85
N LEU A 169 -15.25 -16.08 -3.87
CA LEU A 169 -14.43 -17.09 -3.17
C LEU A 169 -15.09 -17.64 -1.91
N ALA A 170 -16.06 -16.93 -1.33
CA ALA A 170 -16.75 -17.36 -0.14
C ALA A 170 -17.38 -18.75 -0.36
N PRO A 171 -17.10 -19.74 0.50
CA PRO A 171 -17.70 -21.05 0.38
C PRO A 171 -19.21 -20.92 0.60
N GLU A 172 -20.01 -21.50 -0.29
CA GLU A 172 -21.47 -21.48 -0.21
C GLU A 172 -21.93 -21.86 1.21
N GLY A 173 -22.58 -20.92 1.92
CA GLY A 173 -23.23 -21.17 3.20
C GLY A 173 -22.40 -20.94 4.48
N ARG A 174 -21.25 -20.25 4.46
CA ARG A 174 -20.64 -19.71 5.69
C ARG A 174 -20.76 -18.19 5.79
N PRO A 175 -21.28 -17.66 6.92
CA PRO A 175 -21.20 -16.22 7.16
C PRO A 175 -19.73 -15.81 7.27
N THR A 176 -19.37 -14.69 6.63
CA THR A 176 -18.15 -13.97 6.93
C THR A 176 -18.12 -13.63 8.43
N PRO A 177 -17.01 -13.86 9.14
CA PRO A 177 -16.85 -13.40 10.52
C PRO A 177 -16.91 -11.87 10.60
#